data_AF-A0A938EN38-F1
#
_entry.id   AF-A0A938EN38-F1
#
_cell.length_a   1.000
_cell.length_b   1.000
_cell.length_c   1.000
_cell.angle_alpha   90.00
_cell.angle_beta   90.00
_cell.angle_gamma   90.00
#
_symmetry.space_group_name_H-M   'P 1'
#
loop_
_entity.id
_entity.type
_entity.pdbx_description
1 polymer ?
#
loop_
_entity_poly.entity_id
_entity_poly.type
_entity_poly.pdbx_seq_one_letter_code
_entity_poly.pdbx_strand_id
1 'polypeptide(L)'
;MPNSIDVDDNGNLTIDFTDSVSVDTTAKLLTYSDIRPGIVDTLNYNTGATRESINTFLGSQSLERPTGLGLAFYYQERDLTGQDPSPALDDVWVQCEASAPWCAPGTSQATISGFSEFPQILPSVPQFGSVNWSTFTGSTCTTRGQACQPQPANYPPFGFTKSPQQGQGGPQASSIWTAFVKPNSTDTLGQVNSDSVINLNYRTSPTAAPSTKPIGISPYMVTTPAITQLVANGATQSLSYPYPENGPGTNRGNGFNLGSAGSLGLTLIPPQRLGLPGEAEQFYTMGGLFYGVTLDSLSVLSTGGSGGGNNEQRPNTEAGCSITPVSGVQQRPPATDPQDPWPTIAPMQDTTAIDGPATTVRTVGFTVDVKGCIQKYLPGSPTSGVSVNLSLIATGAPLQSGANRTGVSFTARLP
;
A
#
# COMPACT_ATOMS: atom_id res chain seq x y z
N MET A 1 30.82 -3.31 -4.74
CA MET A 1 29.44 -3.10 -4.26
C MET A 1 28.85 -2.03 -5.14
N PRO A 2 27.82 -2.32 -5.95
CA PRO A 2 27.13 -1.29 -6.71
C PRO A 2 26.54 -0.29 -5.72
N ASN A 3 26.68 1.00 -6.04
CA ASN A 3 26.31 2.11 -5.19
C ASN A 3 24.79 2.09 -5.01
N SER A 4 24.31 1.75 -3.81
CA SER A 4 22.89 1.52 -3.54
C SER A 4 22.06 2.81 -3.43
N ILE A 5 22.61 3.95 -3.86
CA ILE A 5 22.15 5.32 -3.57
C ILE A 5 21.49 5.99 -4.79
N ASP A 6 21.78 5.44 -5.96
CA ASP A 6 21.28 5.77 -7.30
C ASP A 6 21.71 4.53 -8.09
N VAL A 7 20.84 3.51 -8.15
CA VAL A 7 21.24 2.21 -8.72
C VAL A 7 21.49 2.35 -10.24
N ASP A 8 21.12 3.50 -10.82
CA ASP A 8 21.08 3.78 -12.25
C ASP A 8 21.72 5.11 -12.68
N ASP A 9 22.74 5.62 -11.98
CA ASP A 9 23.73 6.66 -12.37
C ASP A 9 23.32 7.85 -13.29
N ASN A 10 22.03 8.16 -13.42
CA ASN A 10 21.51 9.18 -14.34
C ASN A 10 21.61 10.60 -13.74
N GLY A 11 22.05 10.71 -12.48
CA GLY A 11 22.38 11.97 -11.81
C GLY A 11 21.16 12.80 -11.40
N ASN A 12 19.95 12.23 -11.41
CA ASN A 12 18.73 12.92 -11.01
C ASN A 12 18.52 13.01 -9.48
N LEU A 13 19.33 12.26 -8.70
CA LEU A 13 19.30 12.21 -7.23
C LEU A 13 17.93 11.78 -6.66
N THR A 14 17.12 11.08 -7.44
CA THR A 14 15.87 10.47 -7.00
C THR A 14 16.11 9.01 -6.65
N ILE A 15 15.42 8.49 -5.64
CA ILE A 15 15.48 7.05 -5.32
C ILE A 15 14.76 6.29 -6.43
N ASP A 16 15.57 5.56 -7.17
CA ASP A 16 15.27 5.00 -8.47
C ASP A 16 15.92 3.60 -8.56
N PHE A 17 15.26 2.66 -9.25
CA PHE A 17 15.64 1.24 -9.26
C PHE A 17 16.02 0.75 -10.67
N THR A 18 16.21 1.63 -11.65
CA THR A 18 16.24 1.19 -13.07
C THR A 18 17.35 1.80 -13.92
N ASP A 19 18.33 0.96 -14.27
CA ASP A 19 19.29 1.25 -15.35
C ASP A 19 18.56 1.32 -16.71
N SER A 20 18.87 2.36 -17.49
CA SER A 20 18.50 2.51 -18.91
C SER A 20 18.90 1.32 -19.81
N VAL A 21 19.83 0.47 -19.37
CA VAL A 21 20.25 -0.78 -20.03
C VAL A 21 19.38 -1.98 -19.63
N SER A 22 18.48 -1.84 -18.65
CA SER A 22 17.50 -2.86 -18.24
C SER A 22 16.37 -2.99 -19.27
N VAL A 23 16.71 -3.53 -20.43
CA VAL A 23 15.81 -3.82 -21.55
C VAL A 23 14.65 -4.74 -21.15
N ASP A 24 13.56 -4.65 -21.94
CA ASP A 24 12.23 -5.32 -21.98
C ASP A 24 12.03 -6.74 -21.38
N THR A 25 13.08 -7.41 -20.93
CA THR A 25 13.06 -8.76 -20.37
C THR A 25 13.07 -8.82 -18.83
N THR A 26 13.35 -7.72 -18.11
CA THR A 26 13.53 -7.79 -16.63
C THR A 26 12.87 -6.71 -15.76
N ALA A 27 12.37 -5.58 -16.27
CA ALA A 27 11.97 -4.47 -15.37
C ALA A 27 10.54 -3.93 -15.61
N LYS A 28 9.50 -4.67 -15.18
CA LYS A 28 8.16 -4.07 -14.94
C LYS A 28 7.49 -4.62 -13.68
N LEU A 29 8.23 -5.33 -12.84
CA LEU A 29 7.68 -6.06 -11.70
C LEU A 29 7.81 -5.18 -10.46
N LEU A 30 6.67 -4.68 -9.97
CA LEU A 30 6.61 -3.72 -8.88
C LEU A 30 6.50 -4.45 -7.54
N THR A 31 7.55 -4.35 -6.74
CA THR A 31 7.56 -4.77 -5.33
C THR A 31 7.65 -3.52 -4.46
N TYR A 32 6.70 -3.34 -3.57
CA TYR A 32 6.67 -2.24 -2.61
C TYR A 32 7.06 -2.74 -1.23
N SER A 33 7.98 -2.05 -0.58
CA SER A 33 7.94 -1.97 0.87
C SER A 33 6.81 -1.05 1.28
N ASP A 34 6.05 -1.45 2.29
CA ASP A 34 4.82 -0.79 2.68
C ASP A 34 4.70 -0.69 4.20
N ILE A 35 4.58 0.54 4.68
CA ILE A 35 4.37 0.87 6.08
C ILE A 35 3.14 1.76 6.17
N ARG A 36 2.04 1.22 6.74
CA ARG A 36 0.80 1.97 6.96
C ARG A 36 0.23 1.71 8.36
N PRO A 37 0.82 2.29 9.41
CA PRO A 37 0.21 2.26 10.72
C PRO A 37 -1.19 2.88 10.70
N GLY A 38 -1.99 2.52 11.69
CA GLY A 38 -3.13 3.36 12.06
C GLY A 38 -2.63 4.74 12.52
N ILE A 39 -3.48 5.77 12.40
CA ILE A 39 -3.12 7.17 12.72
C ILE A 39 -2.46 7.36 14.11
N VAL A 40 -2.77 6.49 15.07
CA VAL A 40 -2.15 6.45 16.42
C VAL A 40 -0.65 6.20 16.37
N ASP A 41 -0.21 5.30 15.50
CA ASP A 41 1.18 4.83 15.41
C ASP A 41 1.93 5.52 14.25
N THR A 42 1.51 6.73 13.86
CA THR A 42 2.15 7.51 12.79
C THR A 42 3.64 7.67 13.06
N LEU A 43 4.46 7.33 12.06
CA LEU A 43 5.90 7.47 12.12
C LEU A 43 6.29 8.66 11.24
N ASN A 44 6.58 9.83 11.80
CA ASN A 44 7.12 10.94 11.01
C ASN A 44 8.16 11.69 11.85
N TYR A 45 9.29 12.04 11.25
CA TYR A 45 10.38 12.72 11.96
C TYR A 45 9.90 14.05 12.56
N ASN A 46 9.12 14.82 11.80
CA ASN A 46 8.58 16.09 12.27
C ASN A 46 7.45 15.93 13.32
N THR A 47 7.01 14.69 13.59
CA THR A 47 6.10 14.35 14.69
C THR A 47 6.80 13.63 15.84
N GLY A 48 8.14 13.56 15.84
CA GLY A 48 8.95 12.98 16.90
C GLY A 48 9.40 11.53 16.69
N ALA A 49 9.23 10.96 15.49
CA ALA A 49 9.77 9.65 15.20
C ALA A 49 11.31 9.65 15.23
N THR A 50 11.88 8.61 15.83
CA THR A 50 13.32 8.37 15.90
C THR A 50 13.65 7.06 15.21
N ARG A 51 14.94 6.82 14.94
CA ARG A 51 15.38 5.52 14.40
C ARG A 51 15.02 4.36 15.34
N GLU A 52 15.02 4.60 16.65
CA GLU A 52 14.64 3.62 17.66
C GLU A 52 13.13 3.36 17.65
N SER A 53 12.28 4.38 17.53
CA SER A 53 10.83 4.19 17.43
C SER A 53 10.44 3.48 16.14
N ILE A 54 11.15 3.75 15.03
CA ILE A 54 11.01 3.03 13.76
C ILE A 54 11.35 1.55 13.96
N ASN A 55 12.53 1.23 14.50
CA ASN A 55 12.92 -0.16 14.73
C ASN A 55 11.96 -0.87 15.70
N THR A 56 11.43 -0.16 16.70
CA THR A 56 10.43 -0.69 17.63
C THR A 56 9.10 -0.99 16.92
N PHE A 57 8.65 -0.08 16.06
CA PHE A 57 7.43 -0.28 15.27
C PHE A 57 7.58 -1.48 14.34
N LEU A 58 8.72 -1.58 13.65
CA LEU A 58 9.00 -2.70 12.77
C LEU A 58 9.02 -3.99 13.61
N GLY A 59 9.80 -4.04 14.68
CA GLY A 59 10.04 -5.23 15.50
C GLY A 59 8.86 -5.70 16.35
N SER A 60 7.72 -5.01 16.28
CA SER A 60 6.57 -5.29 17.13
C SER A 60 5.82 -6.54 16.69
N GLN A 61 5.69 -7.47 17.64
CA GLN A 61 4.91 -8.70 17.52
C GLN A 61 3.43 -8.52 17.93
N SER A 62 2.99 -7.28 18.19
CA SER A 62 1.59 -7.03 18.55
C SER A 62 0.66 -7.47 17.42
N LEU A 63 -0.27 -8.37 17.74
CA LEU A 63 -1.37 -8.76 16.85
C LEU A 63 -2.55 -7.78 16.95
N GLU A 64 -2.57 -6.93 17.98
CA GLU A 64 -3.66 -5.98 18.25
C GLU A 64 -3.43 -4.62 17.62
N ARG A 65 -2.17 -4.26 17.34
CA ARG A 65 -1.81 -3.05 16.59
C ARG A 65 -1.22 -3.43 15.24
N PRO A 66 -1.64 -2.80 14.13
CA PRO A 66 -1.08 -3.03 12.81
C PRO A 66 0.35 -2.45 12.75
N THR A 67 1.31 -3.18 13.31
CA THR A 67 2.74 -2.82 13.35
C THR A 67 3.56 -3.76 12.48
N GLY A 68 4.67 -3.27 11.94
CA GLY A 68 5.62 -4.06 11.15
C GLY A 68 5.81 -3.57 9.71
N LEU A 69 6.83 -4.11 9.04
CA LEU A 69 7.03 -3.94 7.60
C LEU A 69 6.07 -4.85 6.83
N GLY A 70 5.33 -4.31 5.88
CA GLY A 70 4.65 -5.08 4.84
C GLY A 70 5.48 -5.09 3.57
N LEU A 71 5.45 -6.21 2.85
CA LEU A 71 5.85 -6.26 1.45
C LEU A 71 4.59 -6.50 0.63
N ALA A 72 4.30 -5.54 -0.24
CA ALA A 72 3.17 -5.59 -1.14
C ALA A 72 3.68 -5.79 -2.56
N PHE A 73 3.20 -6.84 -3.22
CA PHE A 73 3.58 -7.18 -4.58
C PHE A 73 2.43 -6.84 -5.51
N TYR A 74 2.71 -6.23 -6.67
CA TYR A 74 1.71 -5.96 -7.71
C TYR A 74 2.28 -6.27 -9.08
N TYR A 75 1.73 -7.29 -9.74
CA TYR A 75 2.22 -7.76 -11.03
C TYR A 75 1.07 -7.88 -12.02
N GLN A 76 1.14 -7.15 -13.13
CA GLN A 76 0.22 -7.36 -14.23
C GLN A 76 0.65 -8.60 -15.03
N GLU A 77 -0.31 -9.35 -15.57
CA GLU A 77 0.01 -10.57 -16.32
C GLU A 77 0.96 -10.31 -17.50
N ARG A 78 0.79 -9.18 -18.23
CA ARG A 78 1.68 -8.79 -19.33
C ARG A 78 3.11 -8.48 -18.90
N ASP A 79 3.32 -8.01 -17.67
CA ASP A 79 4.66 -7.72 -17.13
C ASP A 79 5.37 -9.02 -16.75
N LEU A 80 4.59 -10.02 -16.30
CA LEU A 80 5.08 -11.36 -16.04
C LEU A 80 5.42 -12.07 -17.35
N THR A 81 4.56 -12.01 -18.36
CA THR A 81 4.74 -12.79 -19.59
C THR A 81 5.60 -12.09 -20.65
N GLY A 82 5.72 -10.76 -20.59
CA GLY A 82 6.32 -9.95 -21.65
C GLY A 82 5.49 -9.91 -22.94
N GLN A 83 4.19 -10.24 -22.86
CA GLN A 83 3.31 -10.39 -24.02
C GLN A 83 2.09 -9.49 -23.91
N ASP A 84 1.70 -8.87 -25.03
CA ASP A 84 0.45 -8.13 -25.20
C ASP A 84 -0.26 -8.60 -26.49
N PRO A 85 -1.42 -9.29 -26.41
CA PRO A 85 -2.14 -9.64 -25.19
C PRO A 85 -1.43 -10.74 -24.39
N SER A 86 -1.42 -10.60 -23.06
CA SER A 86 -0.84 -11.62 -22.18
C SER A 86 -1.69 -12.88 -22.17
N PRO A 87 -1.10 -14.10 -22.16
CA PRO A 87 -1.85 -15.28 -21.80
C PRO A 87 -2.32 -15.16 -20.34
N ALA A 88 -3.51 -15.67 -20.06
CA ALA A 88 -4.02 -15.75 -18.70
C ALA A 88 -3.13 -16.67 -17.87
N LEU A 89 -2.73 -16.19 -16.70
CA LEU A 89 -1.97 -16.99 -15.74
C LEU A 89 -2.93 -17.75 -14.83
N ASP A 90 -2.55 -18.98 -14.49
CA ASP A 90 -3.30 -19.82 -13.56
C ASP A 90 -2.82 -19.61 -12.12
N ASP A 91 -1.50 -19.46 -11.93
CA ASP A 91 -0.91 -19.11 -10.66
C ASP A 91 0.38 -18.30 -10.79
N VAL A 92 0.67 -17.59 -9.70
CA VAL A 92 1.85 -16.78 -9.47
C VAL A 92 2.25 -17.01 -8.01
N TRP A 93 3.52 -17.32 -7.76
CA TRP A 93 4.03 -17.58 -6.40
C TRP A 93 5.49 -17.18 -6.27
N VAL A 94 5.91 -16.93 -5.03
CA VAL A 94 7.31 -16.61 -4.72
C VAL A 94 8.05 -17.85 -4.23
N GLN A 95 9.28 -18.02 -4.70
CA GLN A 95 10.25 -18.91 -4.11
C GLN A 95 11.34 -18.08 -3.44
N CYS A 96 11.53 -18.34 -2.15
CA CYS A 96 12.51 -17.67 -1.33
C CYS A 96 13.89 -18.29 -1.50
N GLU A 97 14.88 -17.45 -1.77
CA GLU A 97 16.27 -17.85 -1.77
C GLU A 97 16.91 -17.66 -0.38
N ALA A 98 18.13 -18.20 -0.21
CA ALA A 98 18.88 -18.03 1.03
C ALA A 98 19.19 -16.55 1.36
N SER A 99 19.22 -15.67 0.35
CA SER A 99 19.40 -14.22 0.49
C SER A 99 18.17 -13.50 1.03
N ALA A 100 16.99 -14.15 1.06
CA ALA A 100 15.74 -13.59 1.56
C ALA A 100 15.18 -14.42 2.74
N PRO A 101 15.89 -14.50 3.88
CA PRO A 101 15.50 -15.35 5.02
C PRO A 101 14.16 -14.91 5.64
N TRP A 102 13.75 -13.66 5.44
CA TRP A 102 12.48 -13.12 5.91
C TRP A 102 11.25 -13.75 5.23
N CYS A 103 11.40 -14.38 4.07
CA CYS A 103 10.31 -15.09 3.37
C CYS A 103 10.38 -16.62 3.49
N ALA A 104 11.38 -17.15 4.21
CA ALA A 104 11.60 -18.58 4.37
C ALA A 104 10.41 -19.30 5.06
N PRO A 105 10.24 -20.62 4.84
CA PRO A 105 9.15 -21.38 5.44
C PRO A 105 9.10 -21.28 6.97
N GLY A 106 7.90 -21.03 7.53
CA GLY A 106 7.68 -20.96 8.98
C GLY A 106 8.02 -19.62 9.63
N THR A 107 8.63 -18.69 8.90
CA THR A 107 9.07 -17.38 9.43
C THR A 107 8.40 -16.17 8.77
N SER A 108 7.24 -16.34 8.12
CA SER A 108 6.50 -15.20 7.56
C SER A 108 5.01 -15.47 7.60
N GLN A 109 4.24 -14.40 7.80
CA GLN A 109 2.78 -14.48 7.76
C GLN A 109 2.26 -13.80 6.49
N ALA A 110 1.41 -14.52 5.75
CA ALA A 110 0.50 -13.95 4.78
C ALA A 110 -0.61 -13.25 5.53
N THR A 111 -1.14 -12.18 4.96
CA THR A 111 -2.50 -11.77 5.30
C THR A 111 -3.38 -11.91 4.07
N ILE A 112 -4.51 -12.59 4.21
CA ILE A 112 -5.51 -12.67 3.15
C ILE A 112 -6.30 -11.36 3.23
N SER A 113 -5.78 -10.29 2.64
CA SER A 113 -6.45 -8.99 2.63
C SER A 113 -6.93 -8.63 1.22
N GLY A 114 -7.97 -7.79 1.14
CA GLY A 114 -8.33 -7.15 -0.12
C GLY A 114 -7.18 -6.25 -0.59
N PHE A 115 -7.07 -6.04 -1.91
CA PHE A 115 -5.95 -5.36 -2.59
C PHE A 115 -5.49 -4.00 -2.04
N SER A 116 -6.28 -3.34 -1.19
CA SER A 116 -5.96 -2.04 -0.59
C SER A 116 -5.36 -2.12 0.81
N GLU A 117 -5.37 -3.28 1.46
CA GLU A 117 -5.19 -3.39 2.91
C GLU A 117 -3.84 -3.97 3.32
N PHE A 118 -2.98 -3.13 3.87
CA PHE A 118 -1.97 -3.59 4.82
C PHE A 118 -1.55 -2.49 5.80
N PRO A 119 -1.33 -2.82 7.10
CA PRO A 119 -1.76 -4.06 7.75
C PRO A 119 -3.27 -4.04 7.99
N GLN A 120 -3.85 -5.18 8.36
CA GLN A 120 -5.25 -5.24 8.75
C GLN A 120 -5.59 -4.14 9.74
N ILE A 121 -6.41 -3.19 9.31
CA ILE A 121 -7.00 -2.18 10.20
C ILE A 121 -7.85 -2.88 11.29
N LEU A 122 -8.20 -4.17 11.10
CA LEU A 122 -9.15 -4.90 11.93
C LEU A 122 -8.73 -6.37 12.14
N PRO A 123 -7.83 -6.67 13.11
CA PRO A 123 -7.51 -8.04 13.51
C PRO A 123 -8.73 -8.83 14.03
N SER A 124 -9.85 -8.14 14.30
CA SER A 124 -11.11 -8.71 14.77
C SER A 124 -11.94 -9.39 13.67
N VAL A 125 -11.46 -9.51 12.43
CA VAL A 125 -12.18 -10.14 11.30
C VAL A 125 -11.49 -11.47 10.93
N PRO A 126 -11.91 -12.61 11.52
CA PRO A 126 -11.18 -13.88 11.42
C PRO A 126 -11.03 -14.43 10.00
N GLN A 127 -11.98 -14.14 9.11
CA GLN A 127 -11.97 -14.57 7.71
C GLN A 127 -10.79 -14.03 6.89
N PHE A 128 -10.10 -13.00 7.39
CA PHE A 128 -8.92 -12.43 6.76
C PHE A 128 -7.64 -12.70 7.56
N GLY A 129 -7.75 -13.41 8.69
CA GLY A 129 -6.65 -13.60 9.65
C GLY A 129 -5.35 -14.07 9.00
N SER A 130 -4.22 -13.62 9.57
CA SER A 130 -2.92 -13.96 9.02
C SER A 130 -2.67 -15.47 9.06
N VAL A 131 -2.19 -16.02 7.95
CA VAL A 131 -1.81 -17.45 7.80
C VAL A 131 -0.31 -17.55 7.56
N ASN A 132 0.30 -18.71 7.79
CA ASN A 132 1.70 -18.89 7.43
C ASN A 132 1.87 -18.75 5.92
N TRP A 133 2.76 -17.85 5.47
CA TRP A 133 2.99 -17.56 4.05
C TRP A 133 3.36 -18.84 3.27
N SER A 134 4.15 -19.70 3.88
CA SER A 134 4.56 -20.99 3.31
C SER A 134 3.45 -22.01 3.13
N THR A 135 2.25 -21.74 3.64
CA THR A 135 1.06 -22.57 3.46
C THR A 135 -0.02 -21.90 2.64
N PHE A 136 0.16 -20.62 2.29
CA PHE A 136 -0.82 -19.88 1.50
C PHE A 136 -0.69 -20.23 0.02
N THR A 137 -1.78 -20.71 -0.56
CA THR A 137 -1.83 -21.20 -1.95
C THR A 137 -2.38 -20.17 -2.94
N GLY A 138 -2.61 -18.93 -2.49
CA GLY A 138 -3.22 -17.86 -3.28
C GLY A 138 -4.72 -17.69 -3.03
N SER A 139 -5.31 -16.68 -3.66
CA SER A 139 -6.77 -16.44 -3.59
C SER A 139 -7.32 -15.73 -4.84
N THR A 140 -8.63 -15.70 -5.00
CA THR A 140 -9.32 -15.01 -6.11
C THR A 140 -10.38 -14.06 -5.58
N CYS A 141 -10.41 -12.85 -6.12
CA CYS A 141 -11.33 -11.79 -5.70
C CYS A 141 -12.20 -11.35 -6.87
N THR A 142 -13.06 -12.24 -7.35
CA THR A 142 -13.85 -12.02 -8.58
C THR A 142 -15.09 -11.18 -8.35
N THR A 143 -15.65 -11.17 -7.14
CA THR A 143 -16.92 -10.51 -6.82
C THR A 143 -16.72 -9.30 -5.91
N ARG A 144 -17.12 -8.13 -6.38
CA ARG A 144 -17.13 -6.88 -5.61
C ARG A 144 -18.00 -6.99 -4.36
N GLY A 145 -17.51 -6.45 -3.23
CA GLY A 145 -18.24 -6.48 -1.97
C GLY A 145 -18.26 -7.85 -1.29
N GLN A 146 -17.53 -8.84 -1.82
CA GLN A 146 -17.37 -10.18 -1.24
C GLN A 146 -15.91 -10.42 -0.84
N ALA A 147 -15.71 -11.30 0.14
CA ALA A 147 -14.37 -11.74 0.51
C ALA A 147 -13.71 -12.55 -0.61
N CYS A 148 -12.40 -12.38 -0.77
CA CYS A 148 -11.60 -13.22 -1.65
C CYS A 148 -11.69 -14.68 -1.23
N GLN A 149 -11.75 -15.58 -2.21
CA GLN A 149 -11.85 -17.02 -1.99
C GLN A 149 -10.46 -17.65 -2.11
N PRO A 150 -9.99 -18.43 -1.12
CA PRO A 150 -8.68 -19.08 -1.19
C PRO A 150 -8.63 -20.06 -2.37
N GLN A 151 -7.47 -20.16 -3.00
CA GLN A 151 -7.20 -21.20 -3.98
C GLN A 151 -7.12 -22.56 -3.28
N PRO A 152 -7.61 -23.65 -3.90
CA PRO A 152 -7.54 -24.97 -3.28
C PRO A 152 -6.10 -25.45 -3.06
N ALA A 153 -5.93 -26.49 -2.23
CA ALA A 153 -4.62 -26.97 -1.76
C ALA A 153 -3.69 -27.57 -2.85
N ASN A 154 -4.18 -27.73 -4.08
CA ASN A 154 -3.40 -28.22 -5.23
C ASN A 154 -2.56 -27.12 -5.92
N TYR A 155 -2.64 -25.88 -5.44
CA TYR A 155 -1.86 -24.76 -5.93
C TYR A 155 -0.52 -24.63 -5.18
N PRO A 156 0.52 -24.03 -5.80
CA PRO A 156 1.81 -23.84 -5.15
C PRO A 156 1.69 -23.02 -3.84
N PRO A 157 2.45 -23.34 -2.79
CA PRO A 157 2.56 -22.48 -1.62
C PRO A 157 3.22 -21.15 -1.99
N PHE A 158 3.14 -20.15 -1.10
CA PHE A 158 3.62 -18.78 -1.35
C PHE A 158 2.88 -18.07 -2.50
N GLY A 159 1.62 -18.46 -2.71
CA GLY A 159 0.79 -18.05 -3.85
C GLY A 159 0.22 -16.64 -3.73
N PHE A 160 -0.19 -16.06 -4.85
CA PHE A 160 -0.69 -14.70 -4.95
C PHE A 160 -2.21 -14.66 -5.09
N THR A 161 -2.77 -13.49 -4.82
CA THR A 161 -4.17 -13.15 -5.01
C THR A 161 -4.41 -12.53 -6.37
N LYS A 162 -5.32 -13.10 -7.18
CA LYS A 162 -5.69 -12.58 -8.50
C LYS A 162 -6.88 -11.61 -8.41
N SER A 163 -6.69 -10.38 -8.91
CA SER A 163 -7.76 -9.42 -9.21
C SER A 163 -7.98 -9.33 -10.72
N PRO A 164 -9.23 -9.27 -11.19
CA PRO A 164 -9.50 -8.59 -12.44
C PRO A 164 -9.37 -7.07 -12.23
N GLN A 165 -8.35 -6.44 -12.82
CA GLN A 165 -8.31 -4.99 -12.87
C GLN A 165 -9.11 -4.48 -14.07
N GLN A 166 -9.79 -3.35 -13.84
CA GLN A 166 -10.67 -2.63 -14.75
C GLN A 166 -12.04 -3.27 -15.05
N GLY A 167 -13.04 -2.64 -14.44
CA GLY A 167 -14.12 -1.95 -15.15
C GLY A 167 -14.74 -2.64 -16.35
N GLN A 168 -16.02 -2.99 -16.20
CA GLN A 168 -16.94 -3.10 -17.34
C GLN A 168 -16.73 -1.90 -18.30
N GLY A 169 -16.22 -2.16 -19.50
CA GLY A 169 -16.20 -1.21 -20.62
C GLY A 169 -14.87 -1.00 -21.36
N GLY A 170 -13.73 -1.46 -20.84
CA GLY A 170 -12.43 -1.38 -21.54
C GLY A 170 -12.10 -2.63 -22.39
N PRO A 171 -11.33 -2.52 -23.48
CA PRO A 171 -10.88 -3.68 -24.23
C PRO A 171 -9.82 -4.45 -23.42
N GLN A 172 -10.13 -5.72 -23.12
CA GLN A 172 -9.39 -6.71 -22.34
C GLN A 172 -9.14 -6.38 -20.85
N ALA A 173 -9.76 -7.19 -19.97
CA ALA A 173 -9.48 -7.21 -18.54
C ALA A 173 -8.04 -7.72 -18.31
N SER A 174 -7.12 -6.84 -17.95
CA SER A 174 -5.83 -7.24 -17.42
C SER A 174 -6.01 -7.73 -15.98
N SER A 175 -5.45 -8.89 -15.64
CA SER A 175 -5.43 -9.33 -14.25
C SER A 175 -4.19 -8.79 -13.55
N ILE A 176 -4.35 -8.36 -12.30
CA ILE A 176 -3.24 -8.08 -11.40
C ILE A 176 -3.15 -9.16 -10.35
N TRP A 177 -1.93 -9.68 -10.18
CA TRP A 177 -1.55 -10.55 -9.10
C TRP A 177 -0.95 -9.74 -7.98
N THR A 178 -1.47 -9.94 -6.77
CA THR A 178 -0.96 -9.26 -5.59
C THR A 178 -0.68 -10.21 -4.46
N ALA A 179 0.31 -9.90 -3.65
CA ALA A 179 0.55 -10.58 -2.40
C ALA A 179 0.91 -9.55 -1.35
N PHE A 180 0.49 -9.82 -0.11
CA PHE A 180 0.85 -9.03 1.05
C PHE A 180 1.50 -9.97 2.06
N VAL A 181 2.79 -9.76 2.28
CA VAL A 181 3.60 -10.58 3.17
C VAL A 181 4.08 -9.72 4.31
N LYS A 182 3.86 -10.19 5.54
CA LYS A 182 4.53 -9.69 6.72
C LYS A 182 5.69 -10.66 7.04
N PRO A 183 6.95 -10.25 6.80
CA PRO A 183 8.13 -10.89 7.39
C PRO A 183 7.92 -11.20 8.88
N ASN A 184 8.56 -12.23 9.45
CA ASN A 184 8.49 -12.45 10.90
C ASN A 184 9.83 -12.76 11.59
N SER A 185 10.95 -12.93 10.89
CA SER A 185 12.24 -13.30 11.52
C SER A 185 12.96 -12.11 12.19
N THR A 186 12.19 -11.30 12.93
CA THR A 186 12.53 -10.11 13.76
C THR A 186 12.58 -8.77 13.02
N ASP A 187 11.51 -8.48 12.27
CA ASP A 187 11.05 -7.23 11.63
C ASP A 187 11.88 -5.98 11.94
N THR A 188 13.08 -5.88 11.38
CA THR A 188 13.94 -4.70 11.53
C THR A 188 14.60 -4.43 10.19
N LEU A 189 15.09 -3.20 10.03
CA LEU A 189 15.81 -2.78 8.82
C LEU A 189 17.07 -3.61 8.53
N GLY A 190 17.56 -4.39 9.51
CA GLY A 190 18.72 -5.25 9.34
C GLY A 190 18.43 -6.63 8.72
N GLN A 191 17.16 -7.05 8.66
CA GLN A 191 16.76 -8.39 8.18
C GLN A 191 16.10 -8.38 6.81
N VAL A 192 15.45 -7.26 6.44
CA VAL A 192 14.95 -7.02 5.08
C VAL A 192 15.88 -5.97 4.46
N ASN A 193 16.72 -6.40 3.52
CA ASN A 193 17.82 -5.60 2.96
C ASN A 193 17.71 -5.44 1.43
N SER A 194 18.32 -4.40 0.87
CA SER A 194 18.21 -4.02 -0.55
C SER A 194 18.86 -5.01 -1.52
N ASP A 195 19.59 -5.98 -0.98
CA ASP A 195 20.26 -7.06 -1.68
C ASP A 195 19.51 -8.41 -1.60
N SER A 196 18.38 -8.46 -0.88
CA SER A 196 17.50 -9.64 -0.90
C SER A 196 16.90 -9.84 -2.30
N VAL A 197 17.01 -11.07 -2.80
CA VAL A 197 16.44 -11.49 -4.09
C VAL A 197 15.47 -12.65 -3.86
N ILE A 198 14.33 -12.60 -4.53
CA ILE A 198 13.34 -13.68 -4.57
C ILE A 198 13.11 -14.14 -6.01
N ASN A 199 12.65 -15.36 -6.19
CA ASN A 199 12.24 -15.86 -7.50
C ASN A 199 10.72 -15.84 -7.61
N LEU A 200 10.19 -15.06 -8.55
CA LEU A 200 8.79 -15.07 -8.90
C LEU A 200 8.54 -16.14 -9.96
N ASN A 201 7.69 -17.10 -9.64
CA ASN A 201 7.29 -18.17 -10.53
C ASN A 201 5.86 -17.95 -11.01
N TYR A 202 5.59 -18.31 -12.26
CA TYR A 202 4.25 -18.23 -12.85
C TYR A 202 4.06 -19.27 -13.94
N ARG A 203 2.81 -19.68 -14.18
CA ARG A 203 2.44 -20.59 -15.28
C ARG A 203 1.01 -20.35 -15.77
N THR A 204 0.74 -20.79 -16.99
CA THR A 204 -0.55 -20.63 -17.68
C THR A 204 -1.52 -21.78 -17.41
N SER A 205 -1.08 -22.87 -16.77
CA SER A 205 -1.95 -23.95 -16.32
C SER A 205 -1.28 -24.77 -15.19
N PRO A 206 -2.03 -25.53 -14.39
CA PRO A 206 -1.48 -26.37 -13.32
C PRO A 206 -0.49 -27.44 -13.77
N THR A 207 -0.49 -27.78 -15.07
CA THR A 207 0.36 -28.82 -15.67
C THR A 207 1.51 -28.27 -16.50
N ALA A 208 1.53 -26.96 -16.76
CA ALA A 208 2.62 -26.32 -17.48
C ALA A 208 3.86 -26.18 -16.58
N ALA A 209 5.04 -26.27 -17.20
CA ALA A 209 6.28 -25.93 -16.52
C ALA A 209 6.27 -24.44 -16.13
N PRO A 210 6.72 -24.07 -14.91
CA PRO A 210 6.78 -22.68 -14.52
C PRO A 210 7.87 -21.92 -15.26
N SER A 211 7.57 -20.65 -15.52
CA SER A 211 8.55 -19.62 -15.83
C SER A 211 8.98 -18.94 -14.54
N THR A 212 10.24 -18.51 -14.47
CA THR A 212 10.83 -17.88 -13.28
C THR A 212 11.45 -16.54 -13.64
N LYS A 213 11.25 -15.53 -12.79
CA LYS A 213 11.88 -14.21 -12.87
C LYS A 213 12.50 -13.84 -11.51
N PRO A 214 13.80 -13.54 -11.42
CA PRO A 214 14.40 -13.03 -10.19
C PRO A 214 13.97 -11.57 -9.94
N ILE A 215 13.69 -11.24 -8.69
CA ILE A 215 13.20 -9.91 -8.26
C ILE A 215 13.99 -9.47 -7.04
N GLY A 216 14.63 -8.29 -7.13
CA GLY A 216 15.18 -7.61 -5.97
C GLY A 216 14.08 -6.93 -5.16
N ILE A 217 14.25 -6.86 -3.84
CA ILE A 217 13.38 -6.05 -2.98
C ILE A 217 14.11 -4.76 -2.59
N SER A 218 13.36 -3.68 -2.42
CA SER A 218 13.87 -2.42 -1.90
C SER A 218 13.37 -2.16 -0.47
N PRO A 219 14.24 -2.18 0.54
CA PRO A 219 13.88 -1.81 1.90
C PRO A 219 14.68 -0.58 2.35
N TYR A 220 14.71 0.47 1.53
CA TYR A 220 14.89 1.79 2.11
C TYR A 220 13.60 2.17 2.82
N MET A 221 13.57 1.94 4.12
CA MET A 221 12.43 2.35 4.92
C MET A 221 12.24 3.87 4.85
N VAL A 222 11.00 4.23 4.59
CA VAL A 222 10.50 5.60 4.62
C VAL A 222 9.50 5.71 5.76
N THR A 223 9.51 6.84 6.45
CA THR A 223 8.52 7.15 7.46
C THR A 223 7.17 7.44 6.80
N THR A 224 6.10 7.50 7.56
CA THR A 224 4.75 7.69 7.05
C THR A 224 4.44 9.17 6.86
N PRO A 225 3.45 9.51 6.00
CA PRO A 225 2.85 10.83 6.00
C PRO A 225 2.26 11.12 7.39
N ALA A 226 2.33 12.37 7.86
CA ALA A 226 1.66 12.76 9.11
C ALA A 226 0.54 13.76 8.81
N ILE A 227 -0.71 13.37 9.08
CA ILE A 227 -1.86 14.28 8.94
C ILE A 227 -1.81 15.30 10.08
N THR A 228 -1.68 16.57 9.76
CA THR A 228 -1.58 17.66 10.74
C THR A 228 -2.84 18.52 10.79
N GLN A 229 -3.61 18.56 9.70
CA GLN A 229 -4.91 19.22 9.68
C GLN A 229 -5.92 18.42 8.86
N LEU A 230 -7.15 18.48 9.32
CA LEU A 230 -8.30 17.84 8.71
C LEU A 230 -9.42 18.87 8.56
N VAL A 231 -10.07 18.89 7.39
CA VAL A 231 -11.24 19.73 7.14
C VAL A 231 -12.42 18.84 6.83
N ALA A 232 -13.40 18.81 7.73
CA ALA A 232 -14.63 18.04 7.56
C ALA A 232 -15.83 18.86 8.03
N ASN A 233 -16.94 18.77 7.30
CA ASN A 233 -18.16 19.51 7.63
C ASN A 233 -17.95 21.04 7.81
N GLY A 234 -17.05 21.63 7.01
CA GLY A 234 -16.68 23.04 7.11
C GLY A 234 -15.84 23.43 8.34
N ALA A 235 -15.53 22.48 9.23
CA ALA A 235 -14.68 22.69 10.39
C ALA A 235 -13.25 22.24 10.11
N THR A 236 -12.28 23.03 10.57
CA THR A 236 -10.86 22.65 10.56
C THR A 236 -10.48 22.10 11.93
N GLN A 237 -9.91 20.91 11.95
CA GLN A 237 -9.35 20.26 13.11
C GLN A 237 -7.83 20.14 12.94
N SER A 238 -7.06 20.65 13.90
CA SER A 238 -5.61 20.38 13.95
C SER A 238 -5.36 19.06 14.68
N LEU A 239 -4.39 18.30 14.19
CA LEU A 239 -3.93 17.05 14.78
C LEU A 239 -2.52 17.26 15.31
N SER A 240 -2.24 16.66 16.46
CA SER A 240 -0.93 16.70 17.11
C SER A 240 -0.54 15.29 17.52
N TYR A 241 0.77 15.05 17.58
CA TYR A 241 1.35 13.76 17.89
C TYR A 241 2.17 13.83 19.18
N PRO A 242 2.21 12.77 20.01
CA PRO A 242 1.57 11.45 19.80
C PRO A 242 0.04 11.53 19.77
N TYR A 243 -0.57 10.81 18.83
CA TYR A 243 -2.02 10.89 18.61
C TYR A 243 -2.75 9.99 19.62
N PRO A 244 -3.87 10.45 20.23
CA PRO A 244 -4.53 9.69 21.28
C PRO A 244 -5.15 8.38 20.74
N GLU A 245 -5.01 7.29 21.49
CA GLU A 245 -5.48 5.94 21.10
C GLU A 245 -6.98 5.88 20.79
N ASN A 246 -7.78 6.68 21.51
CA ASN A 246 -9.23 6.79 21.33
C ASN A 246 -9.65 8.09 20.63
N GLY A 247 -8.72 8.74 19.93
CA GLY A 247 -8.99 9.94 19.17
C GLY A 247 -9.94 9.72 17.99
N PRO A 248 -10.47 10.79 17.39
CA PRO A 248 -11.16 10.69 16.11
C PRO A 248 -10.27 10.04 15.04
N GLY A 249 -10.84 9.22 14.16
CA GLY A 249 -10.12 8.51 13.10
C GLY A 249 -9.46 7.20 13.49
N THR A 250 -9.44 6.80 14.76
CA THR A 250 -8.63 5.62 15.18
C THR A 250 -9.32 4.27 14.94
N ASN A 251 -10.65 4.24 14.86
CA ASN A 251 -11.40 3.02 14.59
C ASN A 251 -12.84 3.34 14.13
N ARG A 252 -13.60 2.30 13.76
CA ARG A 252 -15.01 2.41 13.35
C ARG A 252 -15.91 3.10 14.36
N GLY A 253 -15.62 2.91 15.66
CA GLY A 253 -16.29 3.52 16.81
C GLY A 253 -16.01 5.02 16.97
N ASN A 254 -14.89 5.50 16.42
CA ASN A 254 -14.37 6.84 16.61
C ASN A 254 -13.99 7.53 15.28
N GLY A 255 -14.60 7.19 14.14
CA GLY A 255 -14.19 7.80 12.86
C GLY A 255 -14.37 9.33 12.79
N PHE A 256 -13.61 10.00 11.92
CA PHE A 256 -13.79 11.42 11.62
C PHE A 256 -15.19 11.66 11.03
N ASN A 257 -16.00 12.50 11.68
CA ASN A 257 -17.35 12.79 11.21
C ASN A 257 -17.31 13.71 9.98
N LEU A 258 -17.76 13.19 8.85
CA LEU A 258 -17.88 13.95 7.61
C LEU A 258 -19.23 14.68 7.56
N GLY A 259 -19.30 15.72 6.71
CA GLY A 259 -20.57 16.37 6.39
C GLY A 259 -21.37 15.55 5.36
N SER A 260 -22.58 16.01 5.01
CA SER A 260 -23.45 15.35 4.02
C SER A 260 -22.84 15.25 2.61
N ALA A 261 -21.90 16.15 2.29
CA ALA A 261 -21.09 16.10 1.08
C ALA A 261 -20.13 14.89 1.05
N GLY A 262 -19.77 14.35 2.23
CA GLY A 262 -18.81 13.24 2.35
C GLY A 262 -17.40 13.58 1.87
N SER A 263 -17.04 14.87 1.91
CA SER A 263 -15.70 15.34 1.55
C SER A 263 -14.81 15.46 2.78
N LEU A 264 -13.52 15.20 2.58
CA LEU A 264 -12.49 15.27 3.62
C LEU A 264 -11.26 16.01 3.09
N GLY A 265 -10.96 17.18 3.65
CA GLY A 265 -9.71 17.90 3.41
C GLY A 265 -8.60 17.37 4.31
N LEU A 266 -7.42 17.15 3.74
CA LEU A 266 -6.23 16.69 4.46
C LEU A 266 -5.07 17.65 4.19
N THR A 267 -4.34 18.00 5.25
CA THR A 267 -3.00 18.59 5.15
C THR A 267 -2.05 17.70 5.94
N LEU A 268 -0.92 17.39 5.32
CA LEU A 268 0.03 16.43 5.86
C LEU A 268 1.46 16.92 5.70
N ILE A 269 2.33 16.43 6.57
CA ILE A 269 3.79 16.49 6.40
C ILE A 269 4.20 15.25 5.58
N PRO A 270 4.97 15.44 4.49
CA PRO A 270 5.47 14.34 3.68
C PRO A 270 6.28 13.30 4.50
N PRO A 271 6.38 12.06 4.02
CA PRO A 271 7.38 11.09 4.45
C PRO A 271 8.81 11.63 4.50
N GLN A 272 9.62 11.06 5.39
CA GLN A 272 11.07 11.20 5.38
C GLN A 272 11.73 9.85 5.08
N ARG A 273 12.87 9.88 4.43
CA ARG A 273 13.79 8.74 4.38
C ARG A 273 14.93 8.94 5.38
N LEU A 274 15.61 7.84 5.72
CA LEU A 274 16.88 7.92 6.44
C LEU A 274 17.96 8.55 5.55
N GLY A 275 18.89 9.26 6.19
CA GLY A 275 20.11 9.75 5.57
C GLY A 275 21.00 8.60 5.10
N LEU A 276 21.57 8.75 3.92
CA LEU A 276 22.46 7.82 3.26
C LEU A 276 23.92 8.08 3.67
N PRO A 277 24.83 7.10 3.52
CA PRO A 277 26.26 7.33 3.78
C PRO A 277 26.80 8.54 3.03
N GLY A 278 27.37 9.51 3.75
CA GLY A 278 27.90 10.75 3.20
C GLY A 278 26.94 11.95 3.26
N GLU A 279 25.67 11.74 3.60
CA GLU A 279 24.72 12.81 3.86
C GLU A 279 24.88 13.39 5.28
N ALA A 280 24.52 14.66 5.45
CA ALA A 280 24.76 15.41 6.69
C ALA A 280 23.65 15.21 7.74
N GLU A 281 22.42 14.94 7.32
CA GLU A 281 21.26 14.79 8.20
C GLU A 281 20.87 13.32 8.38
N GLN A 282 20.23 13.02 9.52
CA GLN A 282 19.72 11.67 9.79
C GLN A 282 18.44 11.37 8.98
N PHE A 283 17.68 12.39 8.62
CA PHE A 283 16.43 12.27 7.88
C PHE A 283 16.37 13.33 6.78
N TYR A 284 15.77 12.97 5.66
CA TYR A 284 15.49 13.86 4.54
C TYR A 284 14.01 13.79 4.20
N THR A 285 13.36 14.95 4.10
CA THR A 285 11.97 15.06 3.62
C THR A 285 11.94 14.68 2.15
N MET A 286 11.12 13.69 1.82
CA MET A 286 11.06 13.19 0.46
C MET A 286 10.33 14.16 -0.46
N GLY A 287 10.90 14.37 -1.64
CA GLY A 287 10.26 15.09 -2.76
C GLY A 287 9.65 14.12 -3.78
N GLY A 288 8.92 14.66 -4.76
CA GLY A 288 8.50 13.95 -5.97
C GLY A 288 7.46 12.84 -5.76
N LEU A 289 6.90 12.72 -4.55
CA LEU A 289 5.96 11.66 -4.19
C LEU A 289 4.61 11.81 -4.88
N PHE A 290 3.96 10.69 -5.14
CA PHE A 290 2.58 10.64 -5.58
C PHE A 290 1.68 10.30 -4.39
N TYR A 291 0.56 11.01 -4.24
CA TYR A 291 -0.36 10.84 -3.13
C TYR A 291 -1.74 10.37 -3.60
N GLY A 292 -2.33 9.51 -2.78
CA GLY A 292 -3.67 8.97 -2.98
C GLY A 292 -4.38 8.69 -1.67
N VAL A 293 -5.69 8.48 -1.75
CA VAL A 293 -6.47 7.92 -0.64
C VAL A 293 -7.26 6.74 -1.18
N THR A 294 -7.07 5.56 -0.61
CA THR A 294 -7.78 4.35 -1.00
C THR A 294 -8.96 4.08 -0.09
N LEU A 295 -10.04 3.56 -0.68
CA LEU A 295 -11.14 2.96 0.04
C LEU A 295 -10.78 1.52 0.39
N ASP A 296 -10.67 1.24 1.69
CA ASP A 296 -10.28 -0.09 2.16
C ASP A 296 -11.52 -0.92 2.46
N SER A 297 -12.44 -0.36 3.24
CA SER A 297 -13.68 -1.04 3.61
C SER A 297 -14.78 -0.07 3.97
N LEU A 298 -16.02 -0.51 3.80
CA LEU A 298 -17.23 0.13 4.27
C LEU A 298 -17.91 -0.78 5.30
N SER A 299 -18.44 -0.22 6.38
CA SER A 299 -19.27 -0.93 7.34
C SER A 299 -20.50 -0.11 7.69
N VAL A 300 -21.67 -0.73 7.65
CA VAL A 300 -22.90 -0.12 8.15
C VAL A 300 -22.85 -0.11 9.67
N LEU A 301 -23.03 1.06 10.28
CA LEU A 301 -23.11 1.17 11.73
C LEU A 301 -24.49 0.67 12.15
N SER A 302 -24.58 -0.55 12.68
CA SER A 302 -25.83 -1.02 13.29
C SER A 302 -26.10 -0.19 14.55
N THR A 303 -27.32 0.29 14.69
CA THR A 303 -27.83 0.94 15.90
C THR A 303 -27.96 -0.10 17.02
N GLY A 304 -26.85 -0.36 17.71
CA GLY A 304 -26.80 -1.14 18.95
C GLY A 304 -26.29 -2.57 18.81
N GLY A 305 -25.40 -2.96 19.72
CA GLY A 305 -25.04 -4.36 19.98
C GLY A 305 -23.63 -4.76 19.54
N SER A 306 -22.78 -5.02 20.53
CA SER A 306 -21.51 -5.70 20.39
C SER A 306 -21.73 -7.14 19.88
N GLY A 307 -21.32 -7.46 18.65
CA GLY A 307 -21.30 -8.84 18.16
C GLY A 307 -21.45 -9.03 16.65
N GLY A 308 -20.31 -9.22 15.97
CA GLY A 308 -20.11 -10.23 14.92
C GLY A 308 -20.97 -10.25 13.64
N GLY A 309 -20.33 -9.93 12.51
CA GLY A 309 -20.54 -10.65 11.25
C GLY A 309 -21.30 -9.90 10.13
N ASN A 310 -20.59 -9.69 9.01
CA ASN A 310 -21.11 -9.73 7.62
C ASN A 310 -21.59 -8.43 6.94
N ASN A 311 -21.65 -7.27 7.60
CA ASN A 311 -22.01 -6.01 6.92
C ASN A 311 -20.82 -5.17 6.41
N GLU A 312 -19.62 -5.76 6.40
CA GLU A 312 -18.45 -5.13 5.82
C GLU A 312 -18.37 -5.41 4.32
N GLN A 313 -18.23 -4.36 3.53
CA GLN A 313 -18.07 -4.43 2.09
C GLN A 313 -16.69 -3.90 1.72
N ARG A 314 -16.03 -4.58 0.79
CA ARG A 314 -14.67 -4.24 0.34
C ARG A 314 -14.63 -4.13 -1.18
N PRO A 315 -13.87 -3.18 -1.72
CA PRO A 315 -13.54 -3.19 -3.14
C PRO A 315 -12.79 -4.47 -3.50
N ASN A 316 -13.02 -5.00 -4.70
CA ASN A 316 -12.30 -6.14 -5.23
C ASN A 316 -11.02 -5.73 -6.01
N THR A 317 -10.59 -4.49 -5.87
CA THR A 317 -9.40 -3.87 -6.46
C THR A 317 -8.90 -2.80 -5.49
N GLU A 318 -7.65 -2.36 -5.65
CA GLU A 318 -7.21 -1.15 -4.99
C GLU A 318 -8.03 0.06 -5.51
N ALA A 319 -8.71 0.75 -4.58
CA ALA A 319 -9.79 1.69 -4.90
C ALA A 319 -9.40 3.13 -4.59
N GLY A 320 -8.64 3.77 -5.49
CA GLY A 320 -8.24 5.16 -5.34
C GLY A 320 -9.43 6.13 -5.46
N CYS A 321 -9.60 6.97 -4.45
CA CYS A 321 -10.64 7.98 -4.39
C CYS A 321 -10.28 9.21 -5.25
N SER A 322 -11.31 9.90 -5.75
CA SER A 322 -11.13 11.18 -6.42
C SER A 322 -10.63 12.22 -5.43
N ILE A 323 -9.57 12.92 -5.80
CA ILE A 323 -8.96 13.96 -4.96
C ILE A 323 -8.67 15.24 -5.76
N THR A 324 -8.76 16.38 -5.08
CA THR A 324 -8.52 17.72 -5.64
C THR A 324 -7.35 18.38 -4.91
N PRO A 325 -6.34 18.91 -5.62
CA PRO A 325 -5.17 19.53 -4.99
C PRO A 325 -5.57 20.79 -4.21
N VAL A 326 -4.86 21.04 -3.10
CA VAL A 326 -5.01 22.26 -2.29
C VAL A 326 -3.67 23.00 -2.19
N SER A 327 -2.60 22.32 -1.76
CA SER A 327 -1.28 22.95 -1.56
C SER A 327 -0.14 21.96 -1.75
N GLY A 328 0.99 22.41 -2.33
CA GLY A 328 2.22 21.61 -2.48
C GLY A 328 2.10 20.37 -3.37
N VAL A 329 0.96 20.16 -4.02
CA VAL A 329 0.67 19.06 -4.95
C VAL A 329 -0.10 19.57 -6.17
N GLN A 330 0.00 18.82 -7.26
CA GLN A 330 -0.72 19.03 -8.51
C GLN A 330 -1.37 17.72 -8.98
N GLN A 331 -2.28 17.81 -9.95
CA GLN A 331 -2.79 16.61 -10.60
C GLN A 331 -1.67 15.92 -11.38
N ARG A 332 -1.49 14.62 -11.16
CA ARG A 332 -0.60 13.78 -11.95
C ARG A 332 -1.15 13.72 -13.39
N PRO A 333 -0.29 13.84 -14.41
CA PRO A 333 -0.70 13.59 -15.78
C PRO A 333 -1.30 12.18 -15.94
N PRO A 334 -2.27 11.97 -16.85
CA PRO A 334 -2.75 10.64 -17.18
C PRO A 334 -1.59 9.73 -17.59
N ALA A 335 -1.67 8.44 -17.26
CA ALA A 335 -0.69 7.49 -17.78
C ALA A 335 -0.79 7.43 -19.31
N THR A 336 0.37 7.29 -19.95
CA THR A 336 0.47 6.95 -21.37
C THR A 336 -0.06 5.55 -21.64
N ASP A 337 0.05 4.67 -20.65
CA ASP A 337 -0.51 3.33 -20.66
C ASP A 337 -1.91 3.31 -20.03
N PRO A 338 -2.97 3.01 -20.79
CA PRO A 338 -4.34 2.99 -20.27
C PRO A 338 -4.59 1.88 -19.23
N GLN A 339 -3.67 0.92 -19.11
CA GLN A 339 -3.72 -0.15 -18.11
C GLN A 339 -2.87 0.15 -16.86
N ASP A 340 -2.20 1.30 -16.78
CA ASP A 340 -1.55 1.74 -15.54
C ASP A 340 -2.61 2.22 -14.54
N PRO A 341 -2.79 1.55 -13.40
CA PRO A 341 -3.79 1.94 -12.41
C PRO A 341 -3.33 3.11 -11.54
N TRP A 342 -2.04 3.42 -11.49
CA TRP A 342 -1.46 4.35 -10.52
C TRP A 342 -1.97 5.79 -10.62
N PRO A 343 -2.22 6.37 -11.81
CA PRO A 343 -2.86 7.68 -11.90
C PRO A 343 -4.25 7.74 -11.25
N THR A 344 -4.93 6.58 -11.11
CA THR A 344 -6.23 6.52 -10.43
C THR A 344 -6.11 6.23 -8.93
N ILE A 345 -5.03 5.56 -8.51
CA ILE A 345 -4.75 5.17 -7.12
C ILE A 345 -4.07 6.30 -6.34
N ALA A 346 -3.02 6.90 -6.92
CA ALA A 346 -2.28 8.04 -6.41
C ALA A 346 -2.27 9.19 -7.45
N PRO A 347 -3.41 9.91 -7.60
CA PRO A 347 -3.57 10.94 -8.61
C PRO A 347 -2.83 12.25 -8.33
N MET A 348 -2.39 12.51 -7.09
CA MET A 348 -1.66 13.76 -6.79
C MET A 348 -0.18 13.54 -6.97
N GLN A 349 0.52 14.55 -7.48
CA GLN A 349 1.97 14.60 -7.55
C GLN A 349 2.49 15.78 -6.72
N ASP A 350 3.49 15.52 -5.90
CA ASP A 350 4.26 16.53 -5.19
C ASP A 350 4.91 17.52 -6.16
N THR A 351 4.79 18.82 -5.89
CA THR A 351 5.41 19.85 -6.73
C THR A 351 6.90 20.04 -6.49
N THR A 352 7.43 19.51 -5.38
CA THR A 352 8.88 19.47 -5.14
C THR A 352 9.46 18.26 -5.85
N ALA A 353 10.55 18.42 -6.59
CA ALA A 353 11.13 17.33 -7.37
C ALA A 353 12.24 16.56 -6.63
N ILE A 354 12.81 17.15 -5.58
CA ILE A 354 14.00 16.64 -4.90
C ILE A 354 13.79 16.56 -3.39
N ASP A 355 14.52 15.65 -2.77
CA ASP A 355 14.58 15.54 -1.32
C ASP A 355 15.20 16.80 -0.70
N GLY A 356 14.76 17.12 0.51
CA GLY A 356 15.22 18.28 1.24
C GLY A 356 15.53 17.99 2.71
N PRO A 357 16.21 18.92 3.40
CA PRO A 357 16.43 18.86 4.84
C PRO A 357 15.14 18.57 5.61
N ALA A 358 15.17 17.63 6.56
CA ALA A 358 13.99 17.32 7.37
C ALA A 358 13.66 18.42 8.39
N THR A 359 14.62 19.32 8.66
CA THR A 359 14.41 20.49 9.51
C THR A 359 13.46 21.53 8.93
N THR A 360 13.26 21.53 7.60
CA THR A 360 12.32 22.43 6.93
C THR A 360 10.96 21.76 6.82
N VAL A 361 10.04 22.10 7.72
CA VAL A 361 8.70 21.51 7.72
C VAL A 361 7.94 21.98 6.48
N ARG A 362 7.69 21.04 5.58
CA ARG A 362 6.87 21.20 4.38
C ARG A 362 5.54 20.51 4.58
N THR A 363 4.50 21.03 3.96
CA THR A 363 3.18 20.40 3.93
C THR A 363 2.67 20.25 2.51
N VAL A 364 1.90 19.18 2.28
CA VAL A 364 1.06 19.02 1.11
C VAL A 364 -0.39 18.85 1.55
N GLY A 365 -1.34 19.20 0.69
CA GLY A 365 -2.75 19.11 1.01
C GLY A 365 -3.64 18.90 -0.20
N PHE A 366 -4.74 18.18 0.03
CA PHE A 366 -5.76 17.86 -0.97
C PHE A 366 -7.09 17.56 -0.29
N THR A 367 -8.18 17.60 -1.07
CA THR A 367 -9.53 17.22 -0.63
C THR A 367 -9.94 15.92 -1.30
N VAL A 368 -10.56 15.01 -0.54
CA VAL A 368 -10.99 13.68 -0.95
C VAL A 368 -12.51 13.62 -1.01
N ASP A 369 -13.08 13.07 -2.09
CA ASP A 369 -14.50 12.74 -2.19
C ASP A 369 -14.75 11.30 -1.73
N VAL A 370 -14.93 11.10 -0.42
CA VAL A 370 -15.14 9.78 0.18
C VAL A 370 -16.48 9.19 -0.27
N LYS A 371 -17.53 10.01 -0.34
CA LYS A 371 -18.87 9.56 -0.75
C LYS A 371 -18.88 9.09 -2.20
N GLY A 372 -18.32 9.88 -3.12
CA GLY A 372 -18.19 9.49 -4.52
C GLY A 372 -17.31 8.25 -4.70
N CYS A 373 -16.27 8.10 -3.88
CA CYS A 373 -15.41 6.91 -3.87
C CYS A 373 -16.19 5.64 -3.52
N ILE A 374 -17.04 5.68 -2.47
CA ILE A 374 -17.95 4.57 -2.13
C ILE A 374 -18.85 4.26 -3.31
N GLN A 375 -19.50 5.25 -3.91
CA GLN A 375 -20.44 5.03 -5.03
C GLN A 375 -19.75 4.42 -6.26
N LYS A 376 -18.50 4.81 -6.53
CA LYS A 376 -17.70 4.28 -7.65
C LYS A 376 -17.33 2.81 -7.46
N TYR A 377 -16.78 2.47 -6.29
CA TYR A 377 -16.21 1.14 -6.06
C TYR A 377 -17.14 0.16 -5.35
N LEU A 378 -18.21 0.64 -4.73
CA LEU A 378 -19.25 -0.12 -4.02
C LEU A 378 -20.65 0.45 -4.37
N PRO A 379 -21.10 0.31 -5.64
CA PRO A 379 -22.38 0.83 -6.09
C PRO A 379 -23.54 0.11 -5.38
N GLY A 380 -24.57 0.88 -5.02
CA GLY A 380 -25.71 0.38 -4.23
C GLY A 380 -25.45 0.34 -2.73
N SER A 381 -24.23 0.60 -2.27
CA SER A 381 -23.91 0.68 -0.85
C SER A 381 -24.44 1.97 -0.21
N PRO A 382 -24.81 1.93 1.08
CA PRO A 382 -25.24 3.12 1.80
C PRO A 382 -24.10 4.15 1.89
N THR A 383 -24.47 5.43 1.78
CA THR A 383 -23.55 6.58 1.92
C THR A 383 -23.90 7.45 3.13
N SER A 384 -24.67 6.89 4.06
CA SER A 384 -25.14 7.52 5.30
C SER A 384 -25.18 6.49 6.42
N GLY A 385 -24.87 6.89 7.65
CA GLY A 385 -24.80 5.97 8.80
C GLY A 385 -23.74 4.87 8.62
N VAL A 386 -22.64 5.19 7.94
CA VAL A 386 -21.59 4.24 7.60
C VAL A 386 -20.24 4.68 8.14
N SER A 387 -19.43 3.71 8.50
CA SER A 387 -18.02 3.89 8.81
C SER A 387 -17.18 3.38 7.66
N VAL A 388 -16.17 4.16 7.29
CA VAL A 388 -15.31 3.90 6.13
C VAL A 388 -13.88 3.88 6.60
N ASN A 389 -13.16 2.80 6.32
CA ASN A 389 -11.72 2.77 6.51
C ASN A 389 -11.03 3.24 5.23
N LEU A 390 -10.08 4.15 5.41
CA LEU A 390 -9.34 4.80 4.36
C LEU A 390 -7.85 4.65 4.65
N SER A 391 -7.06 4.53 3.59
CA SER A 391 -5.61 4.62 3.69
C SER A 391 -5.11 5.79 2.85
N LEU A 392 -4.48 6.75 3.52
CA LEU A 392 -3.64 7.74 2.86
C LEU A 392 -2.37 7.02 2.40
N ILE A 393 -2.01 7.19 1.14
CA ILE A 393 -0.80 6.61 0.58
C ILE A 393 0.07 7.70 -0.04
N ALA A 394 1.37 7.50 0.10
CA ALA A 394 2.42 8.19 -0.60
C ALA A 394 3.29 7.13 -1.29
N THR A 395 3.54 7.31 -2.57
CA THR A 395 4.37 6.41 -3.37
C THR A 395 5.47 7.21 -4.03
N GLY A 396 6.69 6.66 -4.04
CA GLY A 396 7.77 7.18 -4.89
C GLY A 396 7.41 7.20 -6.38
N ALA A 397 8.33 7.71 -7.21
CA ALA A 397 8.12 7.67 -8.64
C ALA A 397 7.93 6.22 -9.13
N PRO A 398 6.89 5.95 -9.95
CA PRO A 398 6.71 4.63 -10.54
C PRO A 398 7.82 4.41 -11.55
N LEU A 399 8.92 3.86 -11.08
CA LEU A 399 10.00 3.36 -11.92
C LEU A 399 9.82 1.87 -12.10
N GLN A 400 10.41 1.36 -13.17
CA GLN A 400 10.16 0.04 -13.71
C GLN A 400 10.57 -1.13 -12.79
N SER A 401 11.07 -0.88 -11.57
CA SER A 401 11.19 -1.88 -10.49
C SER A 401 11.30 -1.27 -9.08
N GLY A 402 10.61 -0.18 -8.77
CA GLY A 402 10.41 0.17 -7.37
C GLY A 402 9.83 1.54 -7.09
N ALA A 403 9.00 1.59 -6.05
CA ALA A 403 8.70 2.79 -5.30
C ALA A 403 8.51 2.39 -3.84
N ASN A 404 9.01 3.22 -2.92
CA ASN A 404 8.66 3.07 -1.50
C ASN A 404 7.21 3.55 -1.35
N ARG A 405 6.33 2.64 -0.91
CA ARG A 405 4.96 2.98 -0.56
C ARG A 405 4.89 3.15 0.95
N THR A 406 4.19 4.17 1.40
CA THR A 406 3.94 4.37 2.82
C THR A 406 2.64 5.12 2.99
N GLY A 407 2.07 5.05 4.18
CA GLY A 407 0.76 5.60 4.39
C GLY A 407 0.36 5.68 5.84
N VAL A 408 -0.85 6.14 6.05
CA VAL A 408 -1.52 6.09 7.33
C VAL A 408 -2.96 5.68 7.09
N SER A 409 -3.41 4.70 7.86
CA SER A 409 -4.81 4.28 7.85
C SER A 409 -5.61 5.02 8.91
N PHE A 410 -6.83 5.40 8.56
CA PHE A 410 -7.74 6.09 9.44
C PHE A 410 -9.20 5.81 9.06
N THR A 411 -10.11 6.09 9.98
CA THR A 411 -11.54 5.87 9.79
C THR A 411 -12.30 7.18 9.63
N ALA A 412 -13.22 7.24 8.68
CA ALA A 412 -14.20 8.31 8.53
C ALA A 412 -15.62 7.79 8.77
N ARG A 413 -16.55 8.70 9.04
CA ARG A 413 -17.98 8.42 9.24
C ARG A 413 -18.80 9.35 8.37
N LEU A 414 -19.67 8.78 7.56
CA LEU A 414 -20.71 9.55 6.88
C LEU A 414 -21.96 9.61 7.76
N PRO A 415 -22.59 10.79 7.88
CA PRO A 415 -23.69 11.05 8.79
C PRO A 415 -24.94 10.21 8.48
#